data_AF-W7UBU2-F1
#
_entry.id   AF-W7UBU2-F1
#
_cell.length_a   1.000
_cell.length_b   1.000
_cell.length_c   1.000
_cell.angle_alpha   90.00
_cell.angle_beta   90.00
_cell.angle_gamma   90.00
#
_symmetry.space_group_name_H-M   'P 1'
#
loop_
_entity.id
_entity.type
_entity.pdbx_description
1 polymer ?
#
loop_
_entity_poly.entity_id
_entity_poly.type
_entity_poly.pdbx_seq_one_letter_code
_entity_poly.pdbx_strand_id
1 'polypeptide(L)'
;MRRLNYLSSFRGDPNAASLRLIAFSSFSIYHSAAICVNCQARPSTDTWCLKTEGMHVPLLHGKRDGAEVATNLYNRIDEKVDHSDTQEGADCINAQVPRQNDRGLRMLQKASREVVAFLVLIMAGIVMGLALPRNKELRNEGYATLSNILGWIYFLAWTVSFYPQIFLNWRQRNTEGLSLGFELLNLLGFLFYSVYALSFFLLPQIQEAYRKRHNGHENKVTIQDVVFACHATILTALTVAQMLHYDGIRIYRRLSWPILMVLTGLLVITCVALVVVSARGDGPSDWLLYLYTISFMKLFVSVIKGVPQAFLNYRRKSTVGWSIHNVLCDFTGTQEIMTG
;
A
#
# COMPACT_ATOMS: atom_id res chain seq x y z
N MET A 1 36.86 -38.00 24.00
CA MET A 1 35.72 -38.27 23.08
C MET A 1 35.10 -36.92 22.72
N ARG A 2 35.62 -36.25 21.69
CA ARG A 2 35.04 -36.07 20.35
C ARG A 2 33.63 -35.43 20.32
N ARG A 3 33.60 -34.27 19.62
CA ARG A 3 32.49 -33.51 19.03
C ARG A 3 31.77 -32.51 19.95
N LEU A 4 32.11 -31.23 19.78
CA LEU A 4 31.20 -30.12 19.40
C LEU A 4 31.97 -28.78 19.42
N ASN A 5 32.90 -28.60 18.49
CA ASN A 5 33.44 -27.29 18.11
C ASN A 5 32.84 -26.93 16.75
N TYR A 6 31.72 -26.19 16.71
CA TYR A 6 31.27 -25.52 15.48
C TYR A 6 30.19 -24.44 15.68
N LEU A 7 30.07 -23.83 16.89
CA LEU A 7 29.03 -22.83 17.17
C LEU A 7 29.51 -21.60 17.97
N SER A 8 30.77 -21.18 17.81
CA SER A 8 31.29 -19.98 18.48
C SER A 8 31.74 -18.85 17.55
N SER A 9 31.43 -18.89 16.25
CA SER A 9 31.93 -17.88 15.28
C SER A 9 30.89 -17.02 14.55
N PHE A 10 29.66 -16.88 15.07
CA PHE A 10 28.66 -15.96 14.49
C PHE A 10 28.05 -15.01 15.54
N ARG A 11 28.92 -14.34 16.31
CA ARG A 11 28.56 -13.10 17.03
C ARG A 11 29.41 -11.98 16.44
N GLY A 12 28.81 -11.14 15.61
CA GLY A 12 29.44 -9.87 15.20
C GLY A 12 29.30 -9.46 13.74
N ASP A 13 28.19 -9.74 13.06
CA ASP A 13 27.93 -9.15 11.74
C ASP A 13 26.61 -8.36 11.71
N PRO A 14 26.63 -7.01 11.68
CA PRO A 14 25.43 -6.19 11.57
C PRO A 14 24.71 -6.36 10.22
N ASN A 15 25.33 -7.02 9.24
CA ASN A 15 24.72 -7.31 7.93
C ASN A 15 23.79 -8.54 7.93
N ALA A 16 23.78 -9.34 9.01
CA ALA A 16 22.82 -10.43 9.16
C ALA A 16 21.43 -9.94 9.60
N ALA A 17 21.33 -8.73 10.16
CA ALA A 17 20.06 -8.11 10.55
C ALA A 17 19.30 -7.54 9.36
N SER A 18 20.00 -6.93 8.39
CA SER A 18 19.40 -6.35 7.18
C SER A 18 18.84 -7.41 6.23
N LEU A 19 19.51 -8.56 6.08
CA LEU A 19 18.97 -9.71 5.32
C LEU A 19 17.74 -10.37 5.99
N ARG A 20 17.68 -10.36 7.33
CA ARG A 20 16.50 -10.84 8.08
C ARG A 20 15.30 -9.89 7.95
N LEU A 21 15.53 -8.58 7.81
CA LEU A 21 14.52 -7.56 7.57
C LEU A 21 13.90 -7.64 6.16
N ILE A 22 14.70 -7.93 5.13
CA ILE A 22 14.22 -8.11 3.75
C ILE A 22 13.39 -9.40 3.60
N ALA A 23 13.75 -10.46 4.34
CA ALA A 23 12.93 -11.66 4.44
C ALA A 23 11.60 -11.39 5.18
N PHE A 24 11.60 -10.52 6.19
CA PHE A 24 10.41 -10.16 6.96
C PHE A 24 9.44 -9.24 6.20
N SER A 25 9.95 -8.30 5.38
CA SER A 25 9.12 -7.42 4.55
C SER A 25 8.48 -8.16 3.37
N SER A 26 9.22 -9.05 2.73
CA SER A 26 8.70 -9.92 1.66
C SER A 26 7.69 -10.95 2.20
N PHE A 27 7.91 -11.47 3.41
CA PHE A 27 6.96 -12.36 4.07
C PHE A 27 5.71 -11.61 4.58
N SER A 28 5.82 -10.38 5.07
CA SER A 28 4.65 -9.57 5.48
C SER A 28 3.73 -9.21 4.31
N ILE A 29 4.27 -8.87 3.14
CA ILE A 29 3.44 -8.56 1.95
C ILE A 29 2.66 -9.81 1.49
N TYR A 30 3.29 -11.00 1.53
CA TYR A 30 2.62 -12.26 1.21
C TYR A 30 1.66 -12.75 2.32
N HIS A 31 1.98 -12.53 3.59
CA HIS A 31 1.13 -12.98 4.71
C HIS A 31 -0.08 -12.07 4.93
N SER A 32 0.03 -10.76 4.70
CA SER A 32 -1.11 -9.85 4.71
C SER A 32 -2.08 -10.12 3.54
N ALA A 33 -1.56 -10.56 2.39
CA ALA A 33 -2.39 -11.05 1.28
C ALA A 33 -3.08 -12.39 1.62
N ALA A 34 -2.39 -13.31 2.29
CA ALA A 34 -2.96 -14.60 2.70
C ALA A 34 -4.02 -14.49 3.81
N ILE A 35 -3.86 -13.56 4.76
CA ILE A 35 -4.85 -13.31 5.83
C ILE A 35 -6.11 -12.63 5.27
N CYS A 36 -5.99 -11.78 4.23
CA CYS A 36 -7.16 -11.13 3.61
C CYS A 36 -7.97 -12.05 2.70
N VAL A 37 -7.36 -13.05 2.04
CA VAL A 37 -8.10 -14.05 1.25
C VAL A 37 -9.04 -14.89 2.13
N ASN A 38 -8.72 -15.05 3.42
CA ASN A 38 -9.54 -15.81 4.36
C ASN A 38 -10.72 -15.02 4.97
N CYS A 39 -10.81 -13.70 4.75
CA CYS A 39 -11.91 -12.85 5.23
C CYS A 39 -12.98 -12.56 4.16
N GLN A 40 -12.78 -13.00 2.91
CA GLN A 40 -13.74 -12.83 1.81
C GLN A 40 -14.73 -13.99 1.63
N ALA A 41 -14.78 -14.93 2.57
CA ALA A 41 -15.74 -16.01 2.59
C ALA A 41 -16.67 -15.93 3.83
N ARG A 42 -17.58 -14.97 3.83
CA ARG A 42 -18.90 -15.17 4.44
C ARG A 42 -19.90 -15.25 3.29
N PRO A 43 -20.53 -16.41 3.01
CA PRO A 43 -21.63 -16.42 2.08
C PRO A 43 -22.80 -15.66 2.71
N SER A 44 -23.24 -14.62 2.02
CA SER A 44 -24.63 -14.19 2.06
C SER A 44 -25.50 -15.42 1.86
N THR A 45 -26.53 -15.55 2.67
CA THR A 45 -27.62 -16.50 2.48
C THR A 45 -28.37 -16.12 1.20
N ASP A 46 -27.86 -16.56 0.05
CA ASP A 46 -28.60 -16.55 -1.21
C ASP A 46 -29.42 -17.84 -1.27
N THR A 47 -30.69 -17.68 -0.94
CA THR A 47 -31.78 -18.65 -1.10
C THR A 47 -31.86 -19.02 -2.58
N TRP A 48 -31.41 -20.22 -2.94
CA TRP A 48 -31.70 -20.79 -4.24
C TRP A 48 -33.15 -21.30 -4.23
N CYS A 49 -34.07 -20.51 -4.76
CA CYS A 49 -35.43 -20.96 -5.08
C CYS A 49 -35.37 -21.93 -6.26
N LEU A 50 -35.18 -23.22 -5.99
CA LEU A 50 -35.62 -24.27 -6.90
C LEU A 50 -37.11 -24.48 -6.64
N LYS A 51 -37.94 -24.00 -7.57
CA LYS A 51 -39.37 -24.29 -7.60
C LYS A 51 -39.54 -25.74 -8.09
N THR A 52 -39.45 -26.69 -7.18
CA THR A 52 -39.91 -28.06 -7.40
C THR A 52 -41.19 -28.24 -6.60
N GLU A 53 -42.33 -28.26 -7.31
CA GLU A 53 -43.60 -28.67 -6.74
C GLU A 53 -43.46 -30.08 -6.15
N GLY A 54 -43.72 -30.23 -4.85
CA GLY A 54 -44.17 -31.51 -4.29
C GLY A 54 -43.18 -32.43 -3.56
N MET A 55 -41.97 -32.02 -3.15
CA MET A 55 -41.13 -32.87 -2.26
C MET A 55 -40.50 -32.10 -1.10
N HIS A 56 -40.89 -32.48 0.13
CA HIS A 56 -40.26 -32.05 1.37
C HIS A 56 -38.88 -32.72 1.52
N VAL A 57 -37.82 -31.91 1.62
CA VAL A 57 -36.46 -32.38 1.97
C VAL A 57 -36.13 -31.89 3.39
N PRO A 58 -35.69 -32.75 4.32
CA PRO A 58 -35.31 -32.31 5.66
C PRO A 58 -33.93 -31.63 5.65
N LEU A 59 -33.83 -30.51 6.38
CA LEU A 59 -32.59 -29.75 6.61
C LEU A 59 -31.59 -30.57 7.43
N LEU A 60 -30.48 -30.99 6.83
CA LEU A 60 -29.34 -31.56 7.56
C LEU A 60 -28.26 -30.50 7.77
N HIS A 61 -28.04 -30.14 9.05
CA HIS A 61 -26.87 -29.39 9.51
C HIS A 61 -25.70 -30.36 9.70
N GLY A 62 -24.61 -30.18 8.95
CA GLY A 62 -23.40 -30.98 9.15
C GLY A 62 -22.24 -30.57 8.25
N LYS A 63 -21.17 -30.04 8.86
CA LYS A 63 -19.84 -29.91 8.23
C LYS A 63 -19.26 -31.32 8.03
N ARG A 64 -19.24 -31.82 6.79
CA ARG A 64 -18.17 -32.62 6.15
C ARG A 64 -18.71 -33.22 4.84
N ASP A 65 -17.88 -33.14 3.81
CA ASP A 65 -17.90 -33.97 2.61
C ASP A 65 -19.08 -33.81 1.62
N GLY A 66 -19.21 -32.61 1.06
CA GLY A 66 -20.17 -32.31 -0.02
C GLY A 66 -19.94 -33.06 -1.34
N ALA A 67 -18.76 -33.65 -1.57
CA ALA A 67 -18.47 -34.43 -2.78
C ALA A 67 -19.03 -35.87 -2.70
N GLU A 68 -19.05 -36.46 -1.50
CA GLU A 68 -19.49 -37.84 -1.29
C GLU A 68 -21.03 -37.94 -1.20
N VAL A 69 -21.67 -36.89 -0.68
CA VAL A 69 -23.14 -36.76 -0.64
C VAL A 69 -23.72 -36.49 -2.03
N ALA A 70 -23.06 -35.69 -2.87
CA ALA A 70 -23.50 -35.42 -4.25
C ALA A 70 -23.47 -36.70 -5.11
N THR A 71 -22.44 -37.54 -4.92
CA THR A 71 -22.28 -38.80 -5.66
C THR A 71 -23.34 -39.83 -5.28
N ASN A 72 -23.69 -39.91 -3.98
CA ASN A 72 -24.76 -40.80 -3.51
C ASN A 72 -26.17 -40.33 -3.89
N LEU A 73 -26.38 -39.02 -4.09
CA LEU A 73 -27.64 -38.49 -4.60
C LEU A 73 -27.78 -38.72 -6.11
N TYR A 74 -26.68 -38.58 -6.87
CA TYR A 74 -26.64 -38.89 -8.31
C TYR A 74 -27.00 -40.36 -8.56
N ASN A 75 -26.41 -41.29 -7.80
CA ASN A 75 -26.68 -42.72 -7.92
C ASN A 75 -28.11 -43.13 -7.50
N ARG A 76 -28.80 -42.33 -6.67
CA ARG A 76 -30.22 -42.58 -6.29
C ARG A 76 -31.23 -42.00 -7.29
N ILE A 77 -30.82 -41.01 -8.08
CA ILE A 77 -31.67 -40.42 -9.12
C ILE A 77 -31.57 -41.27 -10.41
N ASP A 78 -30.39 -41.84 -10.69
CA ASP A 78 -30.13 -42.68 -11.87
C ASP A 78 -30.97 -43.98 -11.90
N GLU A 79 -31.44 -44.46 -10.74
CA GLU A 79 -32.28 -45.67 -10.66
C GLU A 79 -33.78 -45.38 -10.94
N LYS A 80 -34.16 -44.12 -11.17
CA LYS A 80 -35.58 -43.71 -11.35
C LYS A 80 -35.87 -42.86 -12.59
N VAL A 81 -34.92 -42.70 -13.51
CA VAL A 81 -35.11 -41.86 -14.70
C VAL A 81 -35.10 -42.72 -15.96
N ASP A 82 -36.20 -42.69 -16.70
CA ASP A 82 -36.38 -43.34 -18.00
C ASP A 82 -35.43 -42.71 -19.03
N HIS A 83 -34.64 -43.52 -19.73
CA HIS A 83 -33.42 -43.11 -20.46
C HIS A 83 -33.64 -42.39 -21.80
N SER A 84 -34.79 -41.76 -22.05
CA SER A 84 -35.11 -41.19 -23.38
C SER A 84 -34.77 -39.70 -23.61
N ASP A 85 -34.39 -38.92 -22.59
CA ASP A 85 -34.10 -37.47 -22.72
C ASP A 85 -32.74 -37.03 -22.15
N THR A 86 -31.70 -37.85 -22.31
CA THR A 86 -30.40 -37.64 -21.64
C THR A 86 -29.44 -36.65 -22.31
N GLN A 87 -29.77 -36.09 -23.48
CA GLN A 87 -28.84 -35.23 -24.20
C GLN A 87 -28.96 -33.73 -23.81
N GLU A 88 -30.18 -33.19 -23.70
CA GLU A 88 -30.39 -31.76 -23.33
C GLU A 88 -30.08 -31.48 -21.84
N GLY A 89 -30.34 -32.45 -20.94
CA GLY A 89 -30.04 -32.31 -19.51
C GLY A 89 -28.54 -32.35 -19.19
N ALA A 90 -27.77 -33.17 -19.91
CA ALA A 90 -26.32 -33.26 -19.75
C ALA A 90 -25.61 -31.97 -20.22
N ASP A 91 -26.14 -31.32 -21.25
CA ASP A 91 -25.61 -30.05 -21.77
C ASP A 91 -25.90 -28.88 -20.81
N CYS A 92 -27.06 -28.87 -20.15
CA CYS A 92 -27.38 -27.85 -19.14
C CYS A 92 -26.51 -27.97 -17.88
N ILE A 93 -26.22 -29.20 -17.41
CA ILE A 93 -25.33 -29.44 -16.26
C ILE A 93 -23.87 -29.09 -16.62
N ASN A 94 -23.40 -29.44 -17.82
CA ASN A 94 -22.07 -29.06 -18.28
C ASN A 94 -21.90 -27.56 -18.55
N ALA A 95 -22.99 -26.85 -18.88
CA ALA A 95 -22.96 -25.39 -19.08
C ALA A 95 -22.90 -24.59 -17.77
N GLN A 96 -23.34 -25.16 -16.64
CA GLN A 96 -23.44 -24.44 -15.35
C GLN A 96 -22.35 -24.79 -14.34
N VAL A 97 -21.56 -25.85 -14.57
CA VAL A 97 -20.39 -26.16 -13.73
C VAL A 97 -19.14 -25.56 -14.39
N PRO A 98 -18.62 -24.39 -13.93
CA PRO A 98 -17.31 -23.93 -14.40
C PRO A 98 -16.29 -25.01 -14.05
N ARG A 99 -15.67 -25.62 -15.08
CA ARG A 99 -14.66 -26.67 -14.91
C ARG A 99 -13.67 -26.19 -13.86
N GLN A 100 -13.45 -26.99 -12.82
CA GLN A 100 -12.51 -26.69 -11.73
C GLN A 100 -11.12 -26.29 -12.28
N ASN A 101 -10.78 -26.80 -13.46
CA ASN A 101 -9.60 -26.47 -14.26
C ASN A 101 -9.52 -24.99 -14.70
N ASP A 102 -10.63 -24.33 -15.03
CA ASP A 102 -10.65 -22.94 -15.50
C ASP A 102 -10.44 -21.95 -14.35
N ARG A 103 -10.85 -22.31 -13.12
CA ARG A 103 -10.55 -21.50 -11.93
C ARG A 103 -9.07 -21.63 -11.56
N GLY A 104 -8.52 -22.84 -11.57
CA GLY A 104 -7.09 -23.07 -11.33
C GLY A 104 -6.21 -22.34 -12.35
N LEU A 105 -6.54 -22.44 -13.64
CA LEU A 105 -5.80 -21.76 -14.70
C LEU A 105 -5.87 -20.24 -14.59
N ARG A 106 -7.03 -19.66 -14.25
CA ARG A 106 -7.16 -18.21 -14.00
C ARG A 106 -6.36 -17.76 -12.78
N MET A 107 -6.31 -18.56 -11.71
CA MET A 107 -5.49 -18.25 -10.54
C MET A 107 -3.99 -18.32 -10.87
N LEU A 108 -3.56 -19.33 -11.62
CA LEU A 108 -2.18 -19.45 -12.08
C LEU A 108 -1.77 -18.31 -13.03
N GLN A 109 -2.65 -17.94 -13.97
CA GLN A 109 -2.42 -16.79 -14.86
C GLN A 109 -2.37 -15.47 -14.10
N LYS A 110 -3.18 -15.31 -13.06
CA LYS A 110 -3.10 -14.14 -12.18
C LYS A 110 -1.78 -14.13 -11.42
N ALA A 111 -1.43 -15.23 -10.76
CA ALA A 111 -0.17 -15.38 -10.04
C ALA A 111 1.05 -15.13 -10.94
N SER A 112 1.05 -15.67 -12.17
CA SER A 112 2.14 -15.46 -13.12
C SER A 112 2.26 -14.00 -13.55
N ARG A 113 1.14 -13.28 -13.74
CA ARG A 113 1.16 -11.85 -14.08
C ARG A 113 1.72 -11.00 -12.93
N GLU A 114 1.34 -11.29 -11.69
CA GLU A 114 1.88 -10.59 -10.52
C GLU A 114 3.40 -10.84 -10.38
N VAL A 115 3.84 -12.09 -10.56
CA VAL A 115 5.27 -12.44 -10.54
C VAL A 115 6.04 -11.71 -11.63
N VAL A 116 5.52 -11.71 -12.87
CA VAL A 116 6.15 -10.99 -13.99
C VAL A 116 6.22 -9.48 -13.70
N ALA A 117 5.13 -8.88 -13.19
CA ALA A 117 5.13 -7.47 -12.82
C ALA A 117 6.19 -7.14 -11.76
N PHE A 118 6.33 -7.99 -10.75
CA PHE A 118 7.35 -7.84 -9.71
C PHE A 118 8.78 -7.94 -10.27
N LEU A 119 9.03 -8.91 -11.15
CA LEU A 119 10.33 -9.06 -11.82
C LEU A 119 10.65 -7.85 -12.72
N VAL A 120 9.69 -7.35 -13.47
CA VAL A 120 9.85 -6.14 -14.30
C VAL A 120 10.18 -4.93 -13.43
N LEU A 121 9.53 -4.80 -12.27
CA LEU A 121 9.81 -3.71 -11.33
C LEU A 121 11.23 -3.77 -10.78
N ILE A 122 11.69 -4.95 -10.35
CA ILE A 122 13.06 -5.15 -9.89
C ILE A 122 14.05 -4.81 -11.01
N MET A 123 13.82 -5.32 -12.22
CA MET A 123 14.70 -5.05 -13.37
C MET A 123 14.75 -3.55 -13.70
N ALA A 124 13.59 -2.87 -13.71
CA ALA A 124 13.53 -1.44 -13.92
C ALA A 124 14.29 -0.66 -12.82
N GLY A 125 14.16 -1.06 -11.55
CA GLY A 125 14.89 -0.46 -10.44
C GLY A 125 16.40 -0.68 -10.50
N ILE A 126 16.85 -1.87 -10.94
CA ILE A 126 18.27 -2.15 -11.20
C ILE A 126 18.79 -1.26 -12.33
N VAL A 127 18.07 -1.17 -13.44
CA VAL A 127 18.45 -0.33 -14.59
C VAL A 127 18.54 1.13 -14.17
N MET A 128 17.53 1.65 -13.46
CA MET A 128 17.55 3.03 -12.94
C MET A 128 18.68 3.25 -11.93
N GLY A 129 18.91 2.32 -11.00
CA GLY A 129 19.98 2.44 -10.00
C GLY A 129 21.40 2.32 -10.56
N LEU A 130 21.56 1.72 -11.74
CA LEU A 130 22.83 1.70 -12.46
C LEU A 130 23.00 2.93 -13.36
N ALA A 131 21.91 3.45 -13.94
CA ALA A 131 21.92 4.56 -14.90
C ALA A 131 21.90 5.96 -14.25
N LEU A 132 21.29 6.10 -13.06
CA LEU A 132 21.11 7.40 -12.40
C LEU A 132 22.22 7.68 -11.37
N PRO A 133 22.53 8.97 -11.12
CA PRO A 133 23.67 9.38 -10.30
C PRO A 133 23.63 8.77 -8.90
N ARG A 134 24.78 8.26 -8.46
CA ARG A 134 24.96 7.61 -7.15
C ARG A 134 25.26 8.64 -6.07
N ASN A 135 24.89 8.31 -4.84
CA ASN A 135 25.24 9.13 -3.69
C ASN A 135 26.76 9.03 -3.42
N LYS A 136 27.43 10.18 -3.25
CA LYS A 136 28.91 10.26 -3.18
C LYS A 136 29.47 9.98 -1.78
N GLU A 137 28.60 9.84 -0.78
CA GLU A 137 28.97 9.78 0.64
C GLU A 137 29.52 8.41 1.08
N LEU A 138 29.17 7.34 0.37
CA LEU A 138 29.57 5.99 0.73
C LEU A 138 30.98 5.68 0.22
N ARG A 139 31.94 5.59 1.16
CA ARG A 139 33.35 5.25 0.89
C ARG A 139 33.56 3.93 0.14
N ASN A 140 32.60 3.01 0.21
CA ASN A 140 32.63 1.74 -0.51
C ASN A 140 31.68 1.78 -1.72
N GLU A 141 32.23 1.73 -2.94
CA GLU A 141 31.46 1.84 -4.18
C GLU A 141 30.37 0.76 -4.35
N GLY A 142 30.62 -0.46 -3.86
CA GLY A 142 29.66 -1.56 -3.91
C GLY A 142 28.40 -1.30 -3.07
N TYR A 143 28.58 -0.81 -1.84
CA TYR A 143 27.47 -0.47 -0.95
C TYR A 143 26.68 0.74 -1.47
N ALA A 144 27.38 1.73 -2.05
CA ALA A 144 26.75 2.88 -2.70
C ALA A 144 25.83 2.45 -3.86
N THR A 145 26.31 1.53 -4.70
CA THR A 145 25.56 1.03 -5.84
C THR A 145 24.35 0.21 -5.40
N LEU A 146 24.54 -0.68 -4.41
CA LEU A 146 23.45 -1.48 -3.86
C LEU A 146 22.38 -0.60 -3.21
N SER A 147 22.77 0.37 -2.39
CA SER A 147 21.84 1.32 -1.77
C SER A 147 21.05 2.11 -2.82
N ASN A 148 21.70 2.57 -3.89
CA ASN A 148 21.02 3.26 -4.99
C ASN A 148 20.00 2.35 -5.70
N ILE A 149 20.37 1.10 -6.02
CA ILE A 149 19.46 0.14 -6.65
C ILE A 149 18.24 -0.11 -5.76
N LEU A 150 18.46 -0.38 -4.46
CA LEU A 150 17.39 -0.64 -3.52
C LEU A 150 16.42 0.54 -3.41
N GLY A 151 16.94 1.78 -3.37
CA GLY A 151 16.11 2.97 -3.32
C GLY A 151 15.26 3.20 -4.58
N TRP A 152 15.77 2.88 -5.78
CA TRP A 152 14.97 2.95 -7.00
C TRP A 152 13.91 1.85 -7.09
N ILE A 153 14.23 0.63 -6.64
CA ILE A 153 13.23 -0.45 -6.51
C ILE A 153 12.13 -0.02 -5.53
N TYR A 154 12.51 0.54 -4.38
CA TYR A 154 11.58 1.05 -3.38
C TYR A 154 10.68 2.15 -3.94
N PHE A 155 11.25 3.14 -4.63
CA PHE A 155 10.48 4.20 -5.31
C PHE A 155 9.45 3.63 -6.29
N LEU A 156 9.85 2.67 -7.13
CA LEU A 156 8.94 2.05 -8.10
C LEU A 156 7.83 1.25 -7.42
N ALA A 157 8.16 0.48 -6.38
CA ALA A 157 7.19 -0.29 -5.60
C ALA A 157 6.13 0.63 -4.98
N TRP A 158 6.56 1.74 -4.39
CA TRP A 158 5.68 2.75 -3.84
C TRP A 158 4.83 3.44 -4.90
N THR A 159 5.44 3.82 -6.03
CA THR A 159 4.77 4.43 -7.17
C THR A 159 3.57 3.58 -7.62
N VAL A 160 3.77 2.27 -7.80
CA VAL A 160 2.69 1.34 -8.21
C VAL A 160 1.54 1.31 -7.21
N SER A 161 1.80 1.50 -5.90
CA SER A 161 0.77 1.42 -4.85
C SER A 161 -0.30 2.53 -4.92
N PHE A 162 0.02 3.69 -5.52
CA PHE A 162 -0.90 4.82 -5.63
C PHE A 162 -1.92 4.67 -6.76
N TYR A 163 -1.52 4.05 -7.89
CA TYR A 163 -2.37 3.95 -9.07
C TYR A 163 -3.70 3.20 -8.88
N PRO A 164 -3.78 2.09 -8.12
CA PRO A 164 -5.03 1.37 -7.90
C PRO A 164 -6.16 2.27 -7.39
N GLN A 165 -5.86 3.24 -6.52
CA GLN A 165 -6.88 4.16 -6.01
C GLN A 165 -7.37 5.12 -7.10
N ILE A 166 -6.46 5.68 -7.89
CA ILE A 166 -6.78 6.59 -9.01
C ILE A 166 -7.66 5.88 -10.04
N PHE A 167 -7.31 4.64 -10.40
CA PHE A 167 -8.10 3.83 -11.32
C PHE A 167 -9.45 3.42 -10.74
N LEU A 168 -9.50 3.10 -9.44
CA LEU A 168 -10.75 2.75 -8.76
C LEU A 168 -11.73 3.92 -8.77
N ASN A 169 -11.25 5.12 -8.43
CA ASN A 169 -12.03 6.36 -8.49
C ASN A 169 -12.54 6.63 -9.91
N TRP A 170 -11.67 6.47 -10.91
CA TRP A 170 -12.04 6.68 -12.31
C TRP A 170 -13.09 5.67 -12.82
N ARG A 171 -12.96 4.39 -12.44
CA ARG A 171 -13.90 3.34 -12.82
C ARG A 171 -15.26 3.48 -12.12
N GLN A 172 -15.25 3.80 -10.83
CA GLN A 172 -16.48 3.91 -10.03
C GLN A 172 -17.20 5.24 -10.24
N ARG A 173 -16.51 6.28 -10.74
CA ARG A 173 -17.04 7.65 -10.88
C ARG A 173 -17.63 8.20 -9.59
N ASN A 174 -17.16 7.69 -8.45
CA ASN A 174 -17.56 8.05 -7.09
C ASN A 174 -16.39 7.80 -6.14
N THR A 175 -16.27 8.59 -5.07
CA THR A 175 -15.21 8.46 -4.06
C THR A 175 -15.74 8.25 -2.63
N GLU A 176 -16.96 7.72 -2.47
CA GLU A 176 -17.53 7.35 -1.16
C GLU A 176 -16.66 6.41 -0.30
N GLY A 177 -15.81 5.62 -0.96
CA GLY A 177 -14.78 4.75 -0.36
C GLY A 177 -13.71 5.48 0.46
N LEU A 178 -13.46 6.74 0.12
CA LEU A 178 -12.25 7.45 0.49
C LEU A 178 -12.59 8.66 1.35
N SER A 179 -11.92 8.78 2.50
CA SER A 179 -12.08 9.91 3.40
C SER A 179 -11.34 11.12 2.85
N LEU A 180 -12.06 12.20 2.57
CA LEU A 180 -11.47 13.47 2.14
C LEU A 180 -10.42 13.96 3.15
N GLY A 181 -10.68 13.77 4.44
CA GLY A 181 -9.74 14.18 5.48
C GLY A 181 -8.41 13.39 5.47
N PHE A 182 -8.47 12.08 5.16
CA PHE A 182 -7.26 11.27 4.97
C PHE A 182 -6.45 11.79 3.78
N GLU A 183 -7.11 12.07 2.66
CA GLU A 183 -6.43 12.49 1.43
C GLU A 183 -5.86 13.91 1.55
N LEU A 184 -6.58 14.85 2.17
CA LEU A 184 -6.09 16.20 2.42
C LEU A 184 -4.88 16.22 3.38
N LEU A 185 -4.90 15.39 4.43
CA LEU A 185 -3.76 15.25 5.32
C LEU A 185 -2.56 14.65 4.58
N ASN A 186 -2.77 13.61 3.75
CA ASN A 186 -1.70 13.08 2.89
C ASN A 186 -1.12 14.14 1.96
N LEU A 187 -1.97 14.94 1.31
CA LEU A 187 -1.53 15.98 0.38
C LEU A 187 -0.66 17.00 1.10
N LEU A 188 -1.11 17.49 2.25
CA LEU A 188 -0.34 18.43 3.06
C LEU A 188 0.99 17.84 3.53
N GLY A 189 0.98 16.57 3.94
CA GLY A 189 2.20 15.86 4.31
C GLY A 189 3.19 15.73 3.15
N PHE A 190 2.76 15.28 1.98
CA PHE A 190 3.65 15.15 0.83
C PHE A 190 4.13 16.51 0.31
N LEU A 191 3.35 17.58 0.46
CA LEU A 191 3.81 18.96 0.21
C LEU A 191 4.95 19.35 1.16
N PHE A 192 4.80 19.13 2.48
CA PHE A 192 5.87 19.41 3.44
C PHE A 192 7.14 18.60 3.13
N TYR A 193 6.98 17.33 2.81
CA TYR A 193 8.10 16.47 2.44
C TYR A 193 8.77 16.91 1.13
N SER A 194 7.99 17.34 0.13
CA SER A 194 8.53 17.85 -1.13
C SER A 194 9.32 19.13 -0.92
N VAL A 195 8.79 20.09 -0.16
CA VAL A 195 9.50 21.34 0.17
C VAL A 195 10.79 21.02 0.92
N TYR A 196 10.74 20.12 1.90
CA TYR A 196 11.92 19.66 2.63
C TYR A 196 12.98 19.05 1.70
N ALA A 197 12.60 18.03 0.92
CA ALA A 197 13.51 17.29 0.05
C ALA A 197 14.11 18.19 -1.05
N LEU A 198 13.27 19.01 -1.72
CA LEU A 198 13.74 19.95 -2.73
C LEU A 198 14.69 21.00 -2.15
N SER A 199 14.39 21.56 -0.98
CA SER A 199 15.23 22.58 -0.36
C SER A 199 16.59 22.01 0.03
N PHE A 200 16.62 20.81 0.61
CA PHE A 200 17.86 20.12 0.96
C PHE A 200 18.67 19.68 -0.27
N PHE A 201 18.02 19.38 -1.38
CA PHE A 201 18.69 18.91 -2.60
C PHE A 201 19.19 20.07 -3.48
N LEU A 202 18.40 21.13 -3.64
CA LEU A 202 18.69 22.20 -4.60
C LEU A 202 19.49 23.37 -4.01
N LEU A 203 19.50 23.56 -2.69
CA LEU A 203 20.09 24.75 -2.07
C LEU A 203 21.39 24.41 -1.31
N PRO A 204 22.57 24.72 -1.88
CA PRO A 204 23.86 24.46 -1.23
C PRO A 204 24.01 25.21 0.10
N GLN A 205 23.37 26.37 0.23
CA GLN A 205 23.39 27.16 1.47
C GLN A 205 22.77 26.41 2.65
N ILE A 206 21.72 25.62 2.39
CA ILE A 206 21.02 24.83 3.41
C ILE A 206 21.86 23.60 3.78
N GLN A 207 22.47 22.95 2.79
CA GLN A 207 23.41 21.84 3.01
C GLN A 207 24.60 22.29 3.88
N GLU A 208 25.14 23.48 3.60
CA GLU A 208 26.23 24.05 4.40
C GLU A 208 25.79 24.40 5.83
N ALA A 209 24.60 25.00 5.98
CA ALA A 209 24.03 25.27 7.30
C ALA A 209 23.81 23.97 8.10
N TYR A 210 23.36 22.91 7.44
CA TYR A 210 23.20 21.59 8.02
C TYR A 210 24.54 21.02 8.47
N ARG A 211 25.55 21.06 7.60
CA ARG A 211 26.89 20.56 7.82
C ARG A 211 27.57 21.23 9.01
N LYS A 212 27.46 22.56 9.11
CA LYS A 212 27.96 23.33 10.26
C LYS A 212 27.30 22.89 11.58
N ARG A 213 26.01 22.56 11.55
CA ARG A 213 25.25 22.16 12.75
C ARG A 213 25.46 20.70 13.16
N HIS A 214 25.86 19.84 12.23
CA HIS A 214 26.01 18.39 12.44
C HIS A 214 27.48 17.95 12.37
N ASN A 215 28.41 18.75 12.89
CA ASN A 215 29.83 18.37 12.97
C ASN A 215 30.46 17.95 11.62
N GLY A 216 30.07 18.59 10.51
CA GLY A 216 30.62 18.29 9.20
C GLY A 216 29.90 17.17 8.42
N HIS A 217 28.88 16.54 8.99
CA HIS A 217 28.12 15.49 8.28
C HIS A 217 27.21 16.09 7.19
N GLU A 218 27.15 15.40 6.05
CA GLU A 218 26.26 15.76 4.94
C GLU A 218 24.83 15.30 5.22
N ASN A 219 23.87 15.88 4.49
CA ASN A 219 22.47 15.48 4.60
C ASN A 219 22.25 14.19 3.80
N LYS A 220 21.53 13.22 4.39
CA LYS A 220 21.24 11.94 3.75
C LYS A 220 20.16 12.00 2.64
N VAL A 221 19.68 13.20 2.27
CA VAL A 221 18.59 13.35 1.30
C VAL A 221 19.11 13.01 -0.10
N THR A 222 18.50 12.00 -0.72
CA THR A 222 18.88 11.51 -2.04
C THR A 222 17.96 12.07 -3.14
N ILE A 223 18.36 11.91 -4.41
CA ILE A 223 17.48 12.25 -5.55
C ILE A 223 16.18 11.42 -5.56
N GLN A 224 16.24 10.20 -5.04
CA GLN A 224 15.09 9.29 -4.97
C GLN A 224 14.01 9.86 -4.04
N ASP A 225 14.43 10.42 -2.90
CA ASP A 225 13.53 11.09 -1.95
C ASP A 225 12.80 12.27 -2.61
N VAL A 226 13.51 13.07 -3.40
CA VAL A 226 12.93 14.22 -4.12
C VAL A 226 11.91 13.76 -5.16
N VAL A 227 12.28 12.81 -6.00
CA VAL A 227 11.39 12.28 -7.04
C VAL A 227 10.17 11.63 -6.41
N PHE A 228 10.35 10.85 -5.36
CA PHE A 228 9.26 10.24 -4.60
C PHE A 228 8.31 11.30 -4.00
N ALA A 229 8.84 12.32 -3.32
CA ALA A 229 8.06 13.37 -2.70
C ALA A 229 7.18 14.11 -3.72
N CYS A 230 7.80 14.54 -4.83
CA CYS A 230 7.09 15.25 -5.89
C CYS A 230 6.04 14.35 -6.56
N HIS A 231 6.39 13.10 -6.86
CA HIS A 231 5.49 12.15 -7.47
C HIS A 231 4.27 11.85 -6.60
N ALA A 232 4.49 11.54 -5.31
CA ALA A 232 3.41 11.30 -4.34
C ALA A 232 2.51 12.53 -4.19
N THR A 233 3.08 13.73 -4.13
CA THR A 233 2.31 14.98 -4.08
C THR A 233 1.38 15.12 -5.30
N ILE A 234 1.90 14.87 -6.50
CA ILE A 234 1.11 14.94 -7.73
C ILE A 234 -0.02 13.91 -7.73
N LEU A 235 0.27 12.64 -7.41
CA LEU A 235 -0.74 11.58 -7.42
C LEU A 235 -1.83 11.79 -6.36
N THR A 236 -1.46 12.25 -5.16
CA THR A 236 -2.41 12.61 -4.12
C THR A 236 -3.23 13.84 -4.53
N ALA A 237 -2.62 14.85 -5.15
CA ALA A 237 -3.36 16.00 -5.68
C ALA A 237 -4.37 15.60 -6.78
N LEU A 238 -3.98 14.68 -7.66
CA LEU A 238 -4.88 14.09 -8.66
C LEU A 238 -6.04 13.34 -8.01
N THR A 239 -5.77 12.59 -6.95
CA THR A 239 -6.80 11.87 -6.19
C THR A 239 -7.78 12.86 -5.54
N VAL A 240 -7.29 13.91 -4.88
CA VAL A 240 -8.14 14.99 -4.35
C VAL A 240 -8.95 15.66 -5.47
N ALA A 241 -8.35 15.93 -6.62
CA ALA A 241 -9.05 16.52 -7.76
C ALA A 241 -10.17 15.61 -8.28
N GLN A 242 -9.94 14.30 -8.37
CA GLN A 242 -10.98 13.32 -8.71
C GLN A 242 -12.13 13.33 -7.69
N MET A 243 -11.81 13.41 -6.40
CA MET A 243 -12.81 13.50 -5.33
C MET A 243 -13.67 14.75 -5.49
N LEU A 244 -13.05 15.92 -5.71
CA LEU A 244 -13.76 17.17 -5.94
C LEU A 244 -14.61 17.13 -7.23
N HIS A 245 -14.11 16.48 -8.28
CA HIS A 245 -14.82 16.38 -9.56
C HIS A 245 -16.04 15.45 -9.50
N TYR A 246 -15.91 14.25 -8.93
CA TYR A 246 -17.00 13.27 -8.90
C TYR A 246 -18.06 13.56 -7.84
N ASP A 247 -17.65 13.99 -6.63
CA ASP A 247 -18.59 14.26 -5.54
C ASP A 247 -19.05 15.74 -5.49
N GLY A 248 -18.36 16.64 -6.19
CA GLY A 248 -18.65 18.07 -6.22
C GLY A 248 -18.53 18.74 -4.85
N ILE A 249 -19.18 19.89 -4.69
CA ILE A 249 -19.18 20.68 -3.44
C ILE A 249 -19.75 19.89 -2.24
N ARG A 250 -20.52 18.83 -2.48
CA ARG A 250 -21.10 18.02 -1.39
C ARG A 250 -20.03 17.31 -0.57
N ILE A 251 -18.84 17.11 -1.12
CA ILE A 251 -17.75 16.42 -0.43
C ILE A 251 -17.24 17.17 0.80
N TYR A 252 -17.32 18.50 0.82
CA TYR A 252 -16.93 19.30 1.98
C TYR A 252 -17.76 18.98 3.22
N ARG A 253 -19.01 18.51 3.05
CA ARG A 253 -19.86 18.05 4.17
C ARG A 253 -19.35 16.75 4.82
N ARG A 254 -18.47 16.00 4.14
CA ARG A 254 -17.82 14.80 4.68
C ARG A 254 -16.60 15.14 5.54
N LEU A 255 -16.14 16.40 5.57
CA LEU A 255 -15.01 16.84 6.38
C LEU A 255 -15.49 17.12 7.82
N SER A 256 -14.85 16.49 8.79
CA SER A 256 -15.18 16.72 10.21
C SER A 256 -14.40 17.90 10.78
N TRP A 257 -15.00 18.60 11.75
CA TRP A 257 -14.40 19.73 12.44
C TRP A 257 -13.00 19.44 13.03
N PRO A 258 -12.73 18.30 13.68
CA PRO A 258 -11.39 18.01 14.20
C PRO A 258 -10.33 17.95 13.11
N ILE A 259 -10.66 17.38 11.94
CA ILE A 259 -9.74 17.31 10.81
C ILE A 259 -9.47 18.71 10.26
N LEU A 260 -10.52 19.54 10.16
CA LEU A 260 -10.37 20.92 9.74
C LEU A 260 -9.47 21.70 10.70
N MET A 261 -9.65 21.56 12.02
CA MET A 261 -8.81 22.19 13.04
C MET A 261 -7.34 21.75 12.94
N VAL A 262 -7.09 20.47 12.65
CA VAL A 262 -5.74 19.96 12.44
C VAL A 262 -5.13 20.56 11.17
N LEU A 263 -5.84 20.54 10.05
CA LEU A 263 -5.35 21.09 8.77
C LEU A 263 -5.03 22.58 8.91
N THR A 264 -5.95 23.36 9.48
CA THR A 264 -5.72 24.79 9.70
C THR A 264 -4.61 25.04 10.71
N GLY A 265 -4.53 24.27 11.80
CA GLY A 265 -3.46 24.38 12.79
C GLY A 265 -2.07 24.13 12.19
N LEU A 266 -1.92 23.09 11.37
CA LEU A 266 -0.67 22.79 10.67
C LEU A 266 -0.27 23.90 9.69
N LEU A 267 -1.24 24.45 8.96
CA LEU A 267 -1.01 25.59 8.06
C LEU A 267 -0.61 26.85 8.83
N VAL A 268 -1.30 27.16 9.92
CA VAL A 268 -0.98 28.32 10.77
C VAL A 268 0.42 28.21 11.36
N ILE A 269 0.79 27.06 11.93
CA ILE A 269 2.13 26.83 12.46
C ILE A 269 3.19 27.03 11.36
N THR A 270 2.95 26.49 10.17
CA THR A 270 3.88 26.63 9.04
C THR A 270 3.98 28.08 8.56
N CYS A 271 2.86 28.80 8.47
CA CYS A 271 2.85 30.22 8.09
C CYS A 271 3.55 31.10 9.13
N VAL A 272 3.28 30.87 10.43
CA VAL A 272 3.95 31.60 11.52
C VAL A 272 5.45 31.33 11.50
N ALA A 273 5.87 30.08 11.37
CA ALA A 273 7.29 29.72 11.26
C ALA A 273 7.96 30.41 10.05
N LEU A 274 7.27 30.46 8.91
CA LEU A 274 7.76 31.16 7.71
C LEU A 274 7.93 32.66 7.96
N VAL A 275 6.94 33.32 8.57
CA VAL A 275 7.01 34.75 8.90
C VAL A 275 8.14 35.02 9.90
N VAL A 276 8.27 34.21 10.95
CA VAL A 276 9.33 34.37 11.96
C VAL A 276 10.71 34.24 11.34
N VAL A 277 10.95 33.21 10.53
CA VAL A 277 12.24 32.99 9.86
C VAL A 277 12.55 34.11 8.85
N SER A 278 11.53 34.56 8.11
CA SER A 278 11.70 35.66 7.16
C SER A 278 11.98 37.00 7.85
N ALA A 279 11.42 37.23 9.04
CA ALA A 279 11.58 38.47 9.80
C ALA A 279 12.92 38.53 10.56
N ARG A 280 13.46 37.39 11.02
CA ARG A 280 14.77 37.33 11.67
C ARG A 280 15.89 37.66 10.71
N GLY A 281 15.89 37.02 9.54
CA GLY A 281 16.91 37.28 8.52
C GLY A 281 18.33 36.84 8.92
N ASP A 282 18.50 35.95 9.90
CA ASP A 282 19.83 35.52 10.41
C ASP A 282 20.56 34.54 9.45
N GLY A 283 20.09 34.44 8.19
CA GLY A 283 20.73 33.66 7.13
C GLY A 283 20.27 32.20 7.04
N PRO A 284 21.08 31.31 6.43
CA PRO A 284 20.69 29.93 6.11
C PRO A 284 20.32 29.04 7.31
N SER A 285 20.75 29.38 8.53
CA SER A 285 20.43 28.61 9.75
C SER A 285 18.96 28.69 10.14
N ASP A 286 18.30 29.82 9.89
CA ASP A 286 16.88 29.99 10.20
C ASP A 286 16.01 29.24 9.20
N TRP A 287 16.38 29.26 7.93
CA TRP A 287 15.76 28.43 6.90
C TRP A 287 15.89 26.95 7.23
N LEU A 288 17.03 26.52 7.78
CA LEU A 288 17.20 25.15 8.26
C LEU A 288 16.23 24.81 9.41
N LEU A 289 16.01 25.74 10.35
CA LEU A 289 15.02 25.56 11.42
C LEU A 289 13.59 25.44 10.86
N TYR A 290 13.24 26.26 9.87
CA TYR A 290 11.96 26.14 9.17
C TYR A 290 11.78 24.76 8.52
N LEU A 291 12.83 24.25 7.86
CA LEU A 291 12.80 22.92 7.25
C LEU A 291 12.61 21.80 8.29
N TYR A 292 13.21 21.94 9.47
CA TYR A 292 12.91 21.00 10.56
C TYR A 292 11.47 21.10 11.04
N THR A 293 10.91 22.31 11.17
CA THR A 293 9.51 22.48 11.53
C THR A 293 8.59 21.75 10.57
N ILE A 294 8.73 21.95 9.26
CA ILE A 294 7.87 21.27 8.27
C ILE A 294 8.10 19.75 8.26
N SER A 295 9.33 19.28 8.50
CA SER A 295 9.63 17.84 8.64
C SER A 295 8.91 17.22 9.83
N PHE A 296 8.93 17.88 11.00
CA PHE A 296 8.16 17.43 12.16
C PHE A 296 6.66 17.44 11.89
N MET A 297 6.14 18.44 11.17
CA MET A 297 4.73 18.45 10.77
C MET A 297 4.38 17.27 9.85
N LYS A 298 5.25 16.91 8.91
CA LYS A 298 5.07 15.70 8.08
C LYS A 298 5.04 14.44 8.94
N LEU A 299 5.94 14.29 9.89
CA LEU A 299 5.93 13.12 10.80
C LEU A 299 4.62 13.06 11.58
N PHE A 300 4.18 14.18 12.15
CA PHE A 300 2.90 14.29 12.84
C PHE A 300 1.72 13.86 11.95
N VAL A 301 1.62 14.42 10.74
CA VAL A 301 0.61 14.06 9.74
C VAL A 301 0.60 12.55 9.47
N SER A 302 1.78 11.94 9.34
CA SER A 302 1.90 10.51 9.01
C SER A 302 1.33 9.60 10.11
N VAL A 303 1.37 10.05 11.37
CA VAL A 303 0.75 9.35 12.51
C VAL A 303 -0.77 9.50 12.51
N ILE A 304 -1.27 10.72 12.30
CA ILE A 304 -2.69 11.01 12.49
C ILE A 304 -3.56 10.73 11.25
N LYS A 305 -2.97 10.72 10.04
CA LYS A 305 -3.72 10.65 8.77
C LYS A 305 -4.66 9.46 8.67
N GLY A 306 -4.33 8.34 9.32
CA GLY A 306 -5.13 7.11 9.30
C GLY A 306 -6.45 7.21 10.06
N VAL A 307 -6.57 8.13 11.02
CA VAL A 307 -7.75 8.24 11.91
C VAL A 307 -9.05 8.54 11.14
N PRO A 308 -9.10 9.54 10.23
CA PRO A 308 -10.27 9.80 9.40
C PRO A 308 -10.78 8.60 8.61
N GLN A 309 -9.87 7.81 8.03
CA GLN A 309 -10.23 6.68 7.20
C GLN A 309 -10.66 5.47 8.03
N ALA A 310 -9.98 5.21 9.15
CA ALA A 310 -10.39 4.19 10.11
C ALA A 310 -11.80 4.45 10.64
N PHE A 311 -12.10 5.70 10.97
CA PHE A 311 -13.43 6.11 11.43
C PHE A 311 -14.51 5.96 10.34
N LEU A 312 -14.20 6.33 9.09
CA LEU A 312 -15.10 6.14 7.96
C LEU A 312 -15.43 4.65 7.75
N ASN A 313 -14.41 3.80 7.75
CA ASN A 313 -14.57 2.35 7.62
C ASN A 313 -15.38 1.78 8.80
N TYR A 314 -15.15 2.26 10.02
CA TYR A 314 -15.91 1.86 11.20
C TYR A 314 -17.41 2.22 11.10
N ARG A 315 -17.74 3.39 10.54
CA ARG A 315 -19.13 3.83 10.33
C ARG A 315 -19.82 3.04 9.21
N ARG A 316 -19.12 2.81 8.10
CA ARG A 316 -19.68 2.11 6.92
C ARG A 316 -19.72 0.59 7.07
N LYS A 317 -19.00 0.02 8.06
CA LYS A 317 -18.81 -1.43 8.23
C LYS A 317 -18.30 -2.12 6.96
N SER A 318 -17.56 -1.37 6.13
CA SER A 318 -17.08 -1.79 4.82
C SER A 318 -15.80 -1.03 4.46
N THR A 319 -14.88 -1.71 3.78
CA THR A 319 -13.66 -1.15 3.19
C THR A 319 -13.75 -1.05 1.66
N VAL A 320 -14.93 -1.32 1.08
CA VAL A 320 -15.15 -1.25 -0.37
C VAL A 320 -14.97 0.19 -0.85
N GLY A 321 -14.14 0.35 -1.89
CA GLY A 321 -13.78 1.65 -2.47
C GLY A 321 -12.45 2.23 -1.98
N TRP A 322 -11.71 1.51 -1.14
CA TRP A 322 -10.41 1.94 -0.62
C TRP A 322 -9.31 0.92 -0.92
N SER A 323 -8.20 1.38 -1.50
CA SER A 323 -7.03 0.55 -1.78
C SER A 323 -6.18 0.35 -0.52
N ILE A 324 -6.14 -0.90 -0.02
CA ILE A 324 -5.32 -1.27 1.14
C ILE A 324 -3.80 -1.24 0.83
N HIS A 325 -3.42 -1.37 -0.45
CA HIS A 325 -2.01 -1.47 -0.85
C HIS A 325 -1.21 -0.21 -0.48
N ASN A 326 -1.79 0.97 -0.70
CA ASN A 326 -1.16 2.25 -0.34
C ASN A 326 -0.87 2.34 1.16
N VAL A 327 -1.81 1.85 1.99
CA VAL A 327 -1.72 1.87 3.45
C VAL A 327 -0.66 0.91 3.97
N LEU A 328 -0.59 -0.29 3.39
CA LEU A 328 0.42 -1.27 3.75
C LEU A 328 1.82 -0.74 3.42
N CYS A 329 1.98 -0.11 2.25
CA CYS A 329 3.23 0.56 1.89
C CYS A 329 3.58 1.69 2.89
N ASP A 330 2.61 2.53 3.26
CA ASP A 330 2.77 3.59 4.27
C ASP A 330 3.31 3.09 5.62
N PHE A 331 2.79 1.97 6.12
CA PHE A 331 3.28 1.38 7.36
C PHE A 331 4.70 0.84 7.22
N THR A 332 5.03 0.21 6.08
CA THR A 332 6.38 -0.32 5.85
C THR A 332 7.43 0.77 5.70
N GLY A 333 7.14 1.88 5.02
CA GLY A 333 8.11 2.97 4.85
C GLY A 333 8.33 3.82 6.11
N THR A 334 7.33 3.90 7.01
CA THR A 334 7.48 4.63 8.28
C THR A 334 8.50 3.98 9.21
N GLN A 335 8.63 2.64 9.16
CA GLN A 335 9.63 1.93 9.97
C GLN A 335 11.07 2.23 9.53
N GLU A 336 11.29 2.46 8.24
CA GLU A 336 12.61 2.73 7.67
C GLU A 336 13.11 4.14 8.06
N ILE A 337 12.21 5.14 8.07
CA ILE A 337 12.53 6.53 8.45
C ILE A 337 12.84 6.68 9.95
N MET A 338 12.29 5.81 10.81
CA MET A 338 12.54 5.87 12.26
C MET A 338 13.85 5.21 12.70
N THR A 339 14.53 4.48 11.81
CA THR A 339 15.77 3.75 12.11
C THR A 339 17.04 4.33 11.47
N GLY A 340 16.93 5.46 10.77
CA GLY A 340 18.02 6.08 9.99
C GLY A 340 18.87 7.13 10.70
#